data_AF-A0A7S0C1G8-F1
#
_entry.id   AF-A0A7S0C1G8-F1
#
_cell.length_a   1.000
_cell.length_b   1.000
_cell.length_c   1.000
_cell.angle_alpha   90.00
_cell.angle_beta   90.00
_cell.angle_gamma   90.00
#
_symmetry.space_group_name_H-M   'P 1'
#
loop_
_entity.id
_entity.type
_entity.pdbx_description
1 polymer ?
#
loop_
_entity_poly.entity_id
_entity_poly.type
_entity_poly.pdbx_seq_one_letter_code
_entity_poly.pdbx_strand_id
1 'polypeptide(L)'
;ANKSTVHSHPFFNTVAPKNAIDDVLCQTAKLGCALTSGDFCGPLPDSILVADDSKSSSTTDPKYRLAPRFFKNAIAKSHVDFCTGQQQDAAQYLQHLLEMLDRAELSSRGKRLATTNDELQLSSRLFAFQTTSRITCSADNKVKYTDGAPEIMLSLRIPMELASPSPASEVPAESTSTSTPDQKRQKSDDNATEKDK
;
A
#
# COMPACT_ATOMS: atom_id res chain seq x y z
N ALA A 1 18.81 -13.79 0.41
CA ALA A 1 18.47 -12.60 -0.38
C ALA A 1 19.63 -11.61 -0.29
N ASN A 2 20.14 -11.13 -1.44
CA ASN A 2 21.30 -10.22 -1.52
C ASN A 2 21.00 -8.89 -0.81
N LYS A 3 21.44 -8.73 0.44
CA LYS A 3 21.34 -7.45 1.18
C LYS A 3 22.18 -6.34 0.54
N SER A 4 23.16 -6.66 -0.30
CA SER A 4 24.14 -5.69 -0.80
C SER A 4 23.66 -4.81 -1.96
N THR A 5 22.63 -5.21 -2.72
CA THR A 5 22.25 -4.52 -3.97
C THR A 5 21.24 -3.39 -3.80
N VAL A 6 20.45 -3.36 -2.72
CA VAL A 6 19.44 -2.30 -2.53
C VAL A 6 20.09 -1.02 -2.02
N HIS A 7 20.99 -1.13 -1.03
CA HIS A 7 21.66 0.02 -0.42
C HIS A 7 22.72 0.68 -1.33
N SER A 8 23.13 0.02 -2.42
CA SER A 8 24.00 0.63 -3.42
C SER A 8 23.27 1.54 -4.40
N HIS A 9 21.94 1.51 -4.44
CA HIS A 9 21.16 2.36 -5.34
C HIS A 9 21.31 3.83 -4.96
N PRO A 10 21.59 4.75 -5.92
CA PRO A 10 21.87 6.15 -5.64
C PRO A 10 20.76 6.83 -4.83
N PHE A 11 19.51 6.44 -5.04
CA PHE A 11 18.36 6.93 -4.26
C PHE A 11 18.56 6.89 -2.73
N PHE A 12 19.17 5.83 -2.19
CA PHE A 12 19.36 5.71 -0.75
C PHE A 12 20.56 6.51 -0.23
N ASN A 13 21.51 6.86 -1.10
CA ASN A 13 22.76 7.52 -0.74
C ASN A 13 22.80 9.02 -1.08
N THR A 14 21.99 9.48 -2.04
CA THR A 14 22.03 10.88 -2.53
C THR A 14 20.89 11.75 -2.00
N VAL A 15 19.85 11.17 -1.42
CA VAL A 15 18.71 11.91 -0.87
C VAL A 15 19.08 12.51 0.50
N ALA A 16 19.78 13.64 0.46
CA ALA A 16 20.06 14.42 1.67
C ALA A 16 18.81 15.19 2.14
N PRO A 17 18.39 15.05 3.42
CA PRO A 17 17.25 15.77 3.95
C PRO A 17 17.54 17.27 4.04
N LYS A 18 16.61 18.10 3.56
CA LYS A 18 16.57 19.53 3.94
C LYS A 18 15.72 19.72 5.20
N ASN A 19 14.50 19.16 5.18
CA ASN A 19 13.58 19.05 6.30
C ASN A 19 13.06 17.61 6.34
N ALA A 20 13.69 16.74 7.13
CA ALA A 20 13.43 15.31 7.06
C ALA A 20 11.95 14.94 7.23
N ILE A 21 11.21 15.66 8.09
CA ILE A 21 9.81 15.34 8.45
C ILE A 21 8.84 15.49 7.28
N ASP A 22 8.98 16.56 6.48
CA ASP A 22 8.07 16.89 5.37
C ASP A 22 8.59 16.40 4.01
N ASP A 23 9.82 15.87 3.94
CA ASP A 23 10.45 15.45 2.68
C ASP A 23 10.07 14.01 2.32
N VAL A 24 9.17 13.88 1.34
CA VAL A 24 8.63 12.60 0.84
C VAL A 24 9.76 11.66 0.39
N LEU A 25 10.77 12.15 -0.34
CA LEU A 25 11.87 11.29 -0.82
C LEU A 25 12.70 10.76 0.34
N CYS A 26 13.00 11.62 1.32
CA CYS A 26 13.77 11.21 2.50
C CYS A 26 13.02 10.17 3.34
N GLN A 27 11.72 10.38 3.59
CA GLN A 27 10.92 9.41 4.33
C GLN A 27 10.75 8.09 3.57
N THR A 28 10.63 8.14 2.25
CA THR A 28 10.56 6.94 1.40
C THR A 28 11.87 6.16 1.42
N ALA A 29 13.02 6.84 1.27
CA ALA A 29 14.33 6.22 1.38
C ALA A 29 14.57 5.63 2.77
N LYS A 30 14.19 6.36 3.82
CA LYS A 30 14.26 5.88 5.22
C LYS A 30 13.44 4.62 5.43
N LEU A 31 12.20 4.59 4.95
CA LEU A 31 11.32 3.42 5.04
C LEU A 31 11.89 2.24 4.27
N GLY A 32 12.35 2.46 3.03
CA GLY A 32 12.99 1.43 2.22
C GLY A 32 14.20 0.83 2.91
N CYS A 33 15.13 1.66 3.39
CA CYS A 33 16.29 1.20 4.16
C CYS A 33 15.88 0.40 5.39
N ALA A 34 14.88 0.87 6.14
CA ALA A 34 14.43 0.19 7.35
C ALA A 34 13.81 -1.19 7.08
N LEU A 35 13.13 -1.36 5.95
CA LEU A 35 12.55 -2.63 5.55
C LEU A 35 13.58 -3.61 5.00
N THR A 36 14.66 -3.13 4.38
CA THR A 36 15.65 -4.01 3.71
C THR A 36 16.91 -4.30 4.51
N SER A 37 17.32 -3.41 5.43
CA SER A 37 18.57 -3.60 6.19
C SER A 37 18.44 -4.71 7.25
N GLY A 38 17.26 -4.79 7.87
CA GLY A 38 17.00 -5.67 9.00
C GLY A 38 17.53 -5.13 10.33
N ASP A 39 18.06 -3.90 10.38
CA ASP A 39 18.55 -3.27 11.61
C ASP A 39 17.41 -2.99 12.62
N PHE A 40 16.19 -2.86 12.09
CA PHE A 40 14.98 -2.61 12.88
C PHE A 40 14.25 -3.91 13.26
N CYS A 41 14.76 -5.07 12.84
CA CYS A 41 14.35 -6.36 13.39
C CYS A 41 15.10 -6.58 14.71
N GLY A 42 14.56 -6.07 15.83
CA GLY A 42 15.09 -6.40 17.15
C GLY A 42 15.09 -7.91 17.40
N PRO A 43 15.92 -8.44 18.31
CA PRO A 43 15.90 -9.86 18.64
C PRO A 43 14.50 -10.23 19.14
N LEU A 44 13.82 -11.10 18.41
CA LEU A 44 12.56 -11.67 18.87
C LEU A 44 12.89 -12.51 20.12
N PRO A 45 12.23 -12.28 21.27
CA PRO A 45 12.39 -13.18 22.41
C PRO A 45 11.95 -14.60 22.00
N ASP A 46 12.70 -15.62 22.43
CA ASP A 46 12.52 -17.05 22.09
C ASP A 46 11.07 -17.56 22.30
N SER A 47 10.30 -16.89 23.17
CA SER A 47 8.86 -17.09 23.37
C SER A 47 7.98 -16.90 22.11
N ILE A 48 8.50 -16.37 21.01
CA ILE A 48 7.75 -16.10 19.77
C ILE A 48 7.88 -17.25 18.75
N LEU A 49 8.95 -18.04 18.80
CA LEU A 49 9.24 -19.08 17.79
C LEU A 49 8.45 -20.38 18.03
N VAL A 50 7.74 -20.49 19.16
CA VAL A 50 6.98 -21.67 19.59
C VAL A 50 5.56 -21.25 19.98
N ALA A 51 4.80 -20.72 19.02
CA ALA A 51 3.36 -20.56 19.16
C ALA A 51 2.70 -20.56 17.78
N ASP A 52 2.53 -21.77 17.24
CA ASP A 52 1.29 -22.05 16.52
C ASP A 52 0.13 -21.82 17.52
N ASP A 53 -1.00 -21.28 17.07
CA ASP A 53 -2.16 -20.86 17.88
C ASP A 53 -2.13 -19.47 18.55
N SER A 54 -2.63 -18.50 17.78
CA SER A 54 -3.75 -17.59 18.11
C SER A 54 -3.76 -16.69 19.36
N LYS A 55 -2.80 -16.71 20.29
CA LYS A 55 -2.82 -15.83 21.50
C LYS A 55 -1.45 -15.41 22.07
N SER A 56 -0.45 -15.04 21.25
CA SER A 56 0.77 -14.40 21.79
C SER A 56 0.68 -12.86 21.76
N SER A 57 0.58 -12.24 22.93
CA SER A 57 0.59 -10.79 23.13
C SER A 57 1.96 -10.13 22.88
N SER A 58 2.98 -10.91 22.48
CA SER A 58 4.36 -10.45 22.27
C SER A 58 4.69 -10.13 20.80
N THR A 59 3.99 -10.72 19.82
CA THR A 59 4.11 -10.35 18.39
C THR A 59 3.46 -9.01 18.06
N THR A 60 2.70 -8.47 19.02
CA THR A 60 2.00 -7.19 18.95
C THR A 60 2.69 -6.06 19.70
N ASP A 61 3.82 -6.31 20.37
CA ASP A 61 4.53 -5.28 21.10
C ASP A 61 5.09 -4.22 20.10
N PRO A 62 4.71 -2.93 20.25
CA PRO A 62 5.17 -1.86 19.37
C PRO A 62 6.69 -1.70 19.32
N LYS A 63 7.44 -2.25 20.28
CA LYS A 63 8.91 -2.21 20.30
C LYS A 63 9.56 -2.98 19.15
N TYR A 64 8.89 -4.01 18.62
CA TYR A 64 9.40 -4.85 17.54
C TYR A 64 8.76 -4.53 16.18
N ARG A 65 8.08 -3.39 16.06
CA ARG A 65 7.37 -2.98 14.85
C ARG A 65 7.91 -1.68 14.29
N LEU A 66 8.17 -1.67 13.00
CA LEU A 66 8.43 -0.44 12.28
C LEU A 66 7.12 0.35 12.17
N ALA A 67 7.07 1.53 12.81
CA ALA A 67 5.92 2.43 12.77
C ALA A 67 6.23 3.68 11.91
N PRO A 68 5.89 3.69 10.60
CA PRO A 68 6.27 4.75 9.67
C PRO A 68 5.36 6.00 9.78
N ARG A 69 5.26 6.59 10.99
CA ARG A 69 4.38 7.74 11.26
C ARG A 69 4.75 8.98 10.43
N PHE A 70 6.04 9.26 10.29
CA PHE A 70 6.51 10.41 9.52
C PHE A 70 6.24 10.25 8.02
N PHE A 71 6.45 9.04 7.49
CA PHE A 71 6.12 8.71 6.10
C PHE A 71 4.62 8.88 5.83
N LYS A 72 3.75 8.36 6.72
CA LYS A 72 2.30 8.57 6.62
C LYS A 72 1.99 10.07 6.54
N ASN A 73 2.52 10.87 7.46
CA ASN A 73 2.24 12.31 7.50
C ASN A 73 2.73 13.04 6.24
N ALA A 74 3.92 12.71 5.74
CA ALA A 74 4.49 13.36 4.55
C ALA A 74 3.65 13.11 3.28
N ILE A 75 3.13 11.90 3.10
CA ILE A 75 2.29 11.55 1.94
C ILE A 75 0.85 12.01 2.12
N ALA A 76 0.32 11.92 3.34
CA ALA A 76 -1.08 12.22 3.61
C ALA A 76 -1.40 13.71 3.60
N LYS A 77 -0.42 14.61 3.82
CA LYS A 77 -0.61 16.05 4.08
C LYS A 77 -1.55 16.77 3.09
N SER A 78 -1.58 16.35 1.83
CA SER A 78 -2.40 16.93 0.76
C SER A 78 -3.73 16.24 0.51
N HIS A 79 -4.03 15.12 1.20
CA HIS A 79 -5.22 14.29 0.95
C HIS A 79 -6.11 14.22 2.19
N VAL A 80 -7.39 14.58 2.00
CA VAL A 80 -8.39 14.65 3.09
C VAL A 80 -8.58 13.30 3.78
N ASP A 81 -8.65 12.22 3.01
CA ASP A 81 -8.91 10.90 3.58
C ASP A 81 -7.66 10.24 4.22
N PHE A 82 -6.48 10.38 3.60
CA PHE A 82 -5.25 9.75 4.11
C PHE A 82 -4.68 10.43 5.36
N CYS A 83 -5.05 11.68 5.62
CA CYS A 83 -4.77 12.35 6.90
C CYS A 83 -5.49 11.68 8.08
N THR A 84 -6.60 10.99 7.82
CA THR A 84 -7.42 10.39 8.86
C THR A 84 -6.87 9.04 9.35
N GLY A 85 -7.47 8.50 10.41
CA GLY A 85 -7.26 7.14 10.88
C GLY A 85 -8.26 6.12 10.34
N GLN A 86 -9.09 6.49 9.36
CA GLN A 86 -10.14 5.62 8.82
C GLN A 86 -9.57 4.54 7.89
N GLN A 87 -10.37 3.51 7.60
CA GLN A 87 -10.06 2.53 6.56
C GLN A 87 -10.15 3.19 5.18
N GLN A 88 -9.23 2.83 4.28
CA GLN A 88 -9.05 3.47 2.98
C GLN A 88 -8.88 2.43 1.87
N ASP A 89 -9.16 2.85 0.65
CA ASP A 89 -8.96 2.02 -0.54
C ASP A 89 -7.46 1.91 -0.89
N ALA A 90 -6.99 0.68 -1.14
CA ALA A 90 -5.59 0.40 -1.40
C ALA A 90 -5.14 0.85 -2.80
N ALA A 91 -6.02 0.75 -3.80
CA ALA A 91 -5.73 1.19 -5.16
C ALA A 91 -5.57 2.71 -5.22
N GLN A 92 -6.50 3.44 -4.58
CA GLN A 92 -6.43 4.89 -4.47
C GLN A 92 -5.17 5.34 -3.72
N TYR A 93 -4.80 4.65 -2.64
CA TYR A 93 -3.58 4.97 -1.90
C TYR A 93 -2.32 4.73 -2.72
N LEU A 94 -2.25 3.64 -3.50
CA LEU A 94 -1.11 3.36 -4.37
C LEU A 94 -0.96 4.43 -5.45
N GLN A 95 -2.05 4.84 -6.10
CA GLN A 95 -2.02 5.89 -7.11
C GLN A 95 -1.55 7.22 -6.51
N HIS A 96 -2.11 7.62 -5.36
CA HIS A 96 -1.70 8.83 -4.65
C HIS A 96 -0.23 8.80 -4.22
N LEU A 97 0.25 7.64 -3.74
CA LEU A 97 1.65 7.46 -3.36
C LEU A 97 2.59 7.71 -4.55
N LEU A 98 2.29 7.11 -5.72
CA LEU A 98 3.10 7.27 -6.92
C LEU A 98 3.08 8.72 -7.42
N GLU A 99 1.91 9.37 -7.42
CA GLU A 99 1.82 10.79 -7.79
C GLU A 99 2.64 11.70 -6.86
N MET A 100 2.64 11.43 -5.56
CA MET A 100 3.44 12.20 -4.59
C MET A 100 4.94 11.98 -4.77
N LEU A 101 5.35 10.75 -5.11
CA LEU A 101 6.75 10.44 -5.44
C LEU A 101 7.19 11.14 -6.72
N ASP A 102 6.40 11.05 -7.79
CA ASP A 102 6.70 11.71 -9.06
C ASP A 102 6.87 13.23 -8.89
N ARG A 103 5.97 13.87 -8.14
CA ARG A 103 6.06 15.30 -7.82
C ARG A 103 7.35 15.63 -7.06
N ALA A 104 7.73 14.79 -6.10
CA ALA A 104 8.92 15.00 -5.30
C ALA A 104 10.22 14.76 -6.08
N GLU A 105 10.24 13.78 -6.98
CA GLU A 105 11.33 13.47 -7.91
C GLU A 105 11.54 14.62 -8.91
N LEU A 106 10.46 15.07 -9.55
CA LEU A 106 10.47 16.24 -10.46
C LEU A 106 11.00 17.50 -9.77
N SER A 107 10.55 17.75 -8.53
CA SER A 107 10.98 18.90 -7.74
C SER A 107 12.44 18.82 -7.28
N SER A 108 12.99 17.60 -7.18
CA SER A 108 14.37 17.34 -6.73
C SER A 108 15.36 17.11 -7.87
N ARG A 109 14.91 17.23 -9.12
CA ARG A 109 15.70 17.08 -10.35
C ARG A 109 16.95 17.97 -10.33
N GLY A 110 18.11 17.36 -10.63
CA GLY A 110 19.40 18.05 -10.75
C GLY A 110 20.03 18.54 -9.45
N LYS A 111 19.35 18.42 -8.30
CA LYS A 111 19.84 18.93 -7.00
C LYS A 111 20.15 17.83 -5.98
N ARG A 112 19.42 16.71 -6.02
CA ARG A 112 19.57 15.58 -5.06
C ARG A 112 19.47 14.20 -5.71
N LEU A 113 18.77 14.10 -6.84
CA LEU A 113 18.81 12.92 -7.71
C LEU A 113 19.80 13.23 -8.83
N ALA A 114 21.03 12.74 -8.69
CA ALA A 114 22.07 12.87 -9.70
C ALA A 114 21.79 11.86 -10.82
N THR A 115 21.10 12.30 -11.87
CA THR A 115 21.02 11.53 -13.10
C THR A 115 22.16 11.98 -13.99
N THR A 116 23.26 11.24 -14.00
CA THR A 116 24.46 11.62 -14.73
C THR A 116 24.31 11.47 -16.24
N ASN A 117 23.39 10.65 -16.77
CA ASN A 117 23.06 10.61 -18.21
C ASN A 117 21.75 9.84 -18.52
N ASP A 118 20.99 9.40 -17.51
CA ASP A 118 19.82 8.56 -17.70
C ASP A 118 18.56 9.39 -17.50
N GLU A 119 17.59 9.26 -18.41
CA GLU A 119 16.29 9.91 -18.29
C GLU A 119 15.74 9.64 -16.89
N LEU A 120 15.28 10.69 -16.18
CA LEU A 120 14.62 10.51 -14.89
C LEU A 120 13.44 9.54 -15.08
N GLN A 121 13.66 8.29 -14.68
CA GLN A 121 12.61 7.30 -14.59
C GLN A 121 11.80 7.66 -13.36
N LEU A 122 10.69 8.38 -13.60
CA LEU A 122 9.70 8.63 -12.58
C LEU A 122 9.24 7.29 -12.01
N SER A 123 9.05 7.22 -10.70
CA SER A 123 8.60 6.01 -10.01
C SER A 123 7.33 5.42 -10.65
N SER A 124 6.38 6.26 -11.10
CA SER A 124 5.18 5.81 -11.80
C SER A 124 5.44 5.11 -13.13
N ARG A 125 6.49 5.50 -13.87
CA ARG A 125 6.81 4.93 -15.19
C ARG A 125 7.21 3.47 -15.11
N LEU A 126 7.73 3.02 -13.97
CA LEU A 126 8.06 1.62 -13.72
C LEU A 126 6.83 0.71 -13.78
N PHE A 127 5.65 1.27 -13.50
CA PHE A 127 4.37 0.56 -13.50
C PHE A 127 3.51 0.91 -14.72
N ALA A 128 3.95 1.83 -15.57
CA ALA A 128 3.17 2.31 -16.70
C ALA A 128 3.10 1.25 -17.81
N PHE A 129 1.89 1.00 -18.31
CA PHE A 129 1.63 0.16 -19.47
C PHE A 129 0.70 0.88 -20.45
N GLN A 130 0.75 0.51 -21.72
CA GLN A 130 -0.14 1.07 -22.76
C GLN A 130 -1.13 0.00 -23.21
N THR A 131 -2.42 0.36 -23.24
CA THR A 131 -3.47 -0.54 -23.72
C THR A 131 -3.80 -0.23 -25.17
N THR A 132 -3.78 -1.23 -26.05
CA THR A 132 -4.25 -1.09 -27.43
C THR A 132 -5.64 -1.71 -27.56
N SER A 133 -6.65 -0.91 -27.94
CA SER A 133 -7.98 -1.42 -28.25
C SER A 133 -8.10 -1.74 -29.74
N ARG A 134 -8.58 -2.95 -30.03
CA ARG A 134 -8.86 -3.43 -31.38
C ARG A 134 -10.36 -3.46 -31.62
N ILE A 135 -10.83 -2.71 -32.61
CA ILE A 135 -12.22 -2.71 -33.06
C ILE A 135 -12.30 -3.42 -34.40
N THR A 136 -13.14 -4.45 -34.51
CA THR A 136 -13.37 -5.20 -35.76
C THR A 136 -14.80 -4.97 -36.24
N CYS A 137 -14.96 -4.53 -37.49
CA CYS A 137 -16.26 -4.42 -38.13
C CYS A 137 -16.81 -5.83 -38.45
N SER A 138 -18.01 -6.16 -37.97
CA SER A 138 -18.61 -7.48 -38.20
C SER A 138 -19.03 -7.75 -39.66
N ALA A 139 -19.27 -6.70 -40.45
CA ALA A 139 -19.70 -6.84 -41.84
C ALA A 139 -18.51 -7.03 -42.79
N ASP A 140 -17.46 -6.23 -42.62
CA ASP A 140 -16.33 -6.17 -43.57
C ASP A 140 -15.04 -6.84 -43.04
N ASN A 141 -15.03 -7.33 -41.79
CA ASN A 141 -13.86 -7.83 -41.07
C ASN A 141 -12.67 -6.85 -41.02
N LYS A 142 -12.88 -5.57 -41.32
CA LYS A 142 -11.87 -4.52 -41.21
C LYS A 142 -11.58 -4.21 -39.74
N VAL A 143 -10.31 -3.99 -39.44
CA VAL A 143 -9.82 -3.78 -38.09
C VAL A 143 -9.26 -2.36 -37.94
N LYS A 144 -9.59 -1.71 -36.84
CA LYS A 144 -8.97 -0.46 -36.41
C LYS A 144 -8.29 -0.69 -35.05
N TYR A 145 -7.02 -0.32 -34.96
CA TYR A 145 -6.27 -0.29 -33.71
C TYR A 145 -6.23 1.15 -33.20
N THR A 146 -6.43 1.33 -31.90
CA THR A 146 -6.24 2.60 -31.22
C THR A 146 -5.49 2.37 -29.93
N ASP A 147 -4.36 3.05 -29.79
CA ASP A 147 -3.55 2.99 -28.59
C ASP A 147 -4.07 4.00 -27.55
N GLY A 148 -4.22 3.53 -26.32
CA GLY A 148 -4.62 4.33 -25.17
C GLY A 148 -3.47 5.13 -24.58
N ALA A 149 -3.81 5.97 -23.61
CA ALA A 149 -2.81 6.62 -22.77
C ALA A 149 -2.10 5.58 -21.88
N PRO A 150 -0.86 5.87 -21.41
CA PRO A 150 -0.22 5.02 -20.42
C PRO A 150 -1.00 5.03 -19.10
N GLU A 151 -1.31 3.84 -18.61
CA GLU A 151 -2.02 3.61 -17.36
C GLU A 151 -1.09 2.89 -16.36
N ILE A 152 -1.36 3.05 -15.07
CA ILE A 152 -0.59 2.43 -13.98
C ILE A 152 -1.35 1.26 -13.35
N MET A 153 -2.68 1.26 -13.47
CA MET A 153 -3.55 0.29 -12.82
C MET A 153 -4.50 -0.36 -13.82
N LEU A 154 -4.50 -1.69 -13.87
CA LEU A 154 -5.45 -2.47 -14.67
C LEU A 154 -6.63 -2.92 -13.78
N SER A 155 -7.80 -2.33 -14.01
CA SER A 155 -9.03 -2.74 -13.32
C SER A 155 -9.67 -3.94 -14.04
N LEU A 156 -9.69 -5.09 -13.37
CA LEU A 156 -10.32 -6.31 -13.89
C LEU A 156 -11.71 -6.46 -13.27
N ARG A 157 -12.73 -6.58 -14.14
CA ARG A 157 -14.07 -6.96 -13.69
C ARG A 157 -14.08 -8.47 -13.43
N ILE A 158 -14.54 -8.85 -12.24
CA ILE A 158 -14.69 -10.26 -11.87
C ILE A 158 -16.08 -10.72 -12.33
N PRO A 159 -16.19 -11.63 -13.32
CA PRO A 159 -17.47 -12.15 -13.77
C PRO A 159 -18.00 -13.15 -12.74
N MET A 160 -18.90 -12.68 -11.87
CA MET A 160 -19.48 -13.51 -10.81
C MET A 160 -20.33 -14.68 -11.35
N GLU A 161 -20.81 -14.59 -12.58
CA GLU A 161 -21.58 -15.66 -13.26
C GLU A 161 -20.75 -16.95 -13.45
N LEU A 162 -19.42 -16.82 -13.50
CA LEU A 162 -18.49 -17.93 -13.70
C LEU A 162 -17.87 -18.41 -12.37
N ALA A 163 -18.29 -17.86 -11.24
CA ALA A 163 -17.78 -18.25 -9.94
C ALA A 163 -18.27 -19.66 -9.59
N SER A 164 -17.34 -20.60 -9.39
CA SER A 164 -17.66 -21.86 -8.74
C SER A 164 -17.68 -21.65 -7.21
N PRO A 165 -18.73 -22.10 -6.51
CA PRO A 165 -18.69 -22.11 -5.06
C PRO A 165 -17.56 -23.04 -4.60
N SER A 166 -16.69 -22.56 -3.73
CA SER A 166 -15.72 -23.42 -3.07
C SER A 166 -16.47 -24.31 -2.06
N PRO A 167 -16.12 -25.60 -1.92
CA PRO A 167 -16.79 -26.52 -1.00
C PRO A 167 -16.58 -26.17 0.49
N ALA A 168 -15.87 -25.08 0.80
CA ALA A 168 -15.72 -24.57 2.17
C ALA A 168 -16.91 -23.71 2.64
N SER A 169 -17.92 -23.51 1.78
CA SER A 169 -19.14 -22.78 2.13
C SER A 169 -20.39 -23.61 1.77
N GLU A 170 -20.44 -24.85 2.26
CA GLU A 170 -21.72 -25.53 2.43
C GLU A 170 -22.41 -24.93 3.67
N VAL A 171 -23.04 -23.78 3.49
CA VAL A 171 -24.12 -23.34 4.38
C VAL A 171 -25.41 -23.75 3.69
N PRO A 172 -26.26 -24.61 4.29
CA PRO A 172 -27.45 -25.13 3.64
C PRO A 172 -28.38 -24.01 3.18
N ALA A 173 -28.83 -24.13 1.94
CA ALA A 173 -29.83 -23.25 1.34
C ALA A 173 -31.19 -23.47 2.01
N GLU A 174 -31.46 -22.75 3.11
CA GLU A 174 -32.82 -22.47 3.57
C GLU A 174 -32.86 -21.33 4.60
N SER A 175 -32.88 -20.08 4.11
CA SER A 175 -33.63 -18.99 4.74
C SER A 175 -33.55 -17.73 3.89
N THR A 176 -34.62 -17.47 3.15
CA THR A 176 -34.96 -16.15 2.64
C THR A 176 -35.19 -15.21 3.82
N SER A 177 -34.20 -14.40 4.19
CA SER A 177 -34.42 -13.11 4.86
C SER A 177 -33.14 -12.28 4.82
N THR A 178 -33.19 -11.19 4.06
CA THR A 178 -32.41 -9.94 4.21
C THR A 178 -31.48 -9.90 5.42
N SER A 179 -30.17 -10.10 5.19
CA SER A 179 -29.13 -9.75 6.16
C SER A 179 -28.32 -8.55 5.64
N THR A 180 -28.50 -7.43 6.33
CA THR A 180 -27.73 -6.19 6.21
C THR A 180 -26.24 -6.44 6.50
N PRO A 181 -25.30 -5.68 5.90
CA PRO A 181 -23.88 -5.86 6.16
C PRO A 181 -23.49 -5.39 7.58
N ASP A 182 -22.85 -6.32 8.29
CA ASP A 182 -21.92 -6.20 9.41
C ASP A 182 -21.80 -4.80 10.08
N GLN A 183 -22.66 -4.53 11.06
CA GLN A 183 -22.48 -3.39 11.96
C GLN A 183 -21.43 -3.72 13.03
N LYS A 184 -20.21 -3.24 12.75
CA LYS A 184 -19.18 -2.73 13.67
C LYS A 184 -19.51 -2.92 15.17
N ARG A 185 -18.86 -3.92 15.78
CA ARG A 185 -18.76 -4.18 17.22
C ARG A 185 -18.56 -2.87 18.02
N GLN A 186 -19.63 -2.35 18.62
CA GLN A 186 -19.54 -1.30 19.64
C GLN A 186 -19.01 -1.92 20.92
N LYS A 187 -18.04 -1.22 21.53
CA LYS A 187 -17.52 -1.53 22.86
C LYS A 187 -18.51 -0.99 23.89
N SER A 188 -19.13 -1.87 24.68
CA SER A 188 -19.96 -1.48 25.82
C SER A 188 -19.04 -1.09 27.00
N ASP A 189 -19.21 0.12 27.49
CA ASP A 189 -18.64 0.61 28.75
C ASP A 189 -19.63 0.27 29.87
N ASP A 190 -19.35 -0.77 30.66
CA ASP A 190 -20.04 -1.06 31.92
C ASP A 190 -19.05 -0.85 33.07
N ASN A 191 -19.13 0.30 33.75
CA ASN A 191 -18.81 0.37 35.18
C ASN A 191 -19.45 1.61 35.85
N ALA A 192 -20.72 1.50 36.21
CA ALA A 192 -21.32 2.31 37.26
C ALA A 192 -21.52 1.41 38.49
N THR A 193 -20.64 1.54 39.47
CA THR A 193 -20.84 0.93 40.79
C THR A 193 -21.53 1.95 41.69
N GLU A 194 -22.84 1.76 41.82
CA GLU A 194 -23.69 2.29 42.87
C GLU A 194 -23.21 1.72 44.22
N LYS A 195 -22.89 2.58 45.19
CA LYS A 195 -22.65 2.21 46.58
C LYS A 195 -23.61 2.97 47.47
N ASP A 196 -24.72 2.32 47.79
CA ASP A 196 -25.50 2.58 48.99
C ASP A 196 -24.75 2.05 50.22
N LYS A 197 -24.38 2.96 51.13
CA LYS A 197 -24.54 2.82 52.59
C LYS A 197 -24.16 4.10 53.32
#